data_AF-A0A1H3GH82-F1
#
_entry.id   AF-A0A1H3GH82-F1
#
_cell.length_a   1.000
_cell.length_b   1.000
_cell.length_c   1.000
_cell.angle_alpha   90.00
_cell.angle_beta   90.00
_cell.angle_gamma   90.00
#
_symmetry.space_group_name_H-M   'P 1'
#
loop_
_entity.id
_entity.type
_entity.pdbx_description
1 polymer ?
#
loop_
_entity_poly.entity_id
_entity_poly.type
_entity_poly.pdbx_seq_one_letter_code
_entity_poly.pdbx_strand_id
1 'polypeptide(L)' 'MNERFTDDVRNKKIELNCTEILIYQNKGMCLKGYGKIKINSVGTIYLDFICQSAYNLPEIEFFSTKYPKNDLIAEQVLI' A
#
# COMPACT_ATOMS: atom_id res chain seq x y z
N MET A 1 -4.49 -20.13 -15.97
CA MET A 1 -3.85 -18.84 -15.64
C MET A 1 -3.70 -18.09 -16.96
N ASN A 2 -4.05 -16.81 -17.06
CA ASN A 2 -4.08 -16.08 -18.35
C ASN A 2 -2.65 -15.76 -18.81
N GLU A 3 -2.23 -16.27 -19.97
CA GLU A 3 -0.84 -16.15 -20.48
C GLU A 3 -0.37 -14.70 -20.57
N ARG A 4 -1.27 -13.77 -20.98
CA ARG A 4 -0.97 -12.33 -21.01
C ARG A 4 -0.62 -11.77 -19.64
N PHE A 5 -1.35 -12.18 -18.60
CA PHE A 5 -1.08 -11.71 -17.25
C PHE A 5 0.27 -12.21 -16.75
N THR A 6 0.60 -13.47 -17.03
CA THR A 6 1.92 -14.04 -16.68
C THR A 6 3.06 -13.31 -17.40
N ASP A 7 2.88 -12.94 -18.67
CA ASP A 7 3.86 -12.15 -19.41
C ASP A 7 3.97 -10.71 -18.89
N ASP A 8 2.85 -10.07 -18.51
CA ASP A 8 2.86 -8.74 -17.90
C ASP A 8 3.60 -8.74 -16.55
N VAL A 9 3.44 -9.82 -15.76
CA VAL A 9 4.21 -10.04 -14.53
C VAL A 9 5.70 -10.13 -14.82
N ARG A 10 6.10 -10.99 -15.76
CA ARG A 10 7.50 -11.19 -16.13
C ARG A 10 8.14 -9.93 -16.69
N ASN A 11 7.38 -9.15 -17.46
CA ASN A 11 7.83 -7.91 -18.08
C ASN A 11 7.71 -6.69 -17.17
N LYS A 12 7.27 -6.87 -15.90
CA LYS A 12 7.12 -5.78 -14.92
C LYS A 12 6.16 -4.67 -15.41
N LYS A 13 5.09 -5.06 -16.10
CA LYS A 13 4.06 -4.18 -16.67
C LYS A 13 2.69 -4.37 -16.02
N ILE A 14 2.65 -4.94 -14.82
CA ILE A 14 1.39 -5.13 -14.11
C ILE A 14 0.84 -3.77 -13.68
N GLU A 15 -0.39 -3.50 -14.08
CA GLU A 15 -1.26 -2.50 -13.46
C GLU A 15 -2.60 -3.18 -13.13
N LEU A 16 -2.92 -3.28 -11.84
CA LEU A 16 -4.18 -3.83 -11.35
C LEU A 16 -5.03 -2.69 -10.81
N ASN A 17 -6.16 -2.44 -11.46
CA ASN A 17 -7.15 -1.50 -10.96
C ASN A 17 -7.94 -2.16 -9.83
N CYS A 18 -7.95 -1.54 -8.65
CA CYS A 18 -8.68 -2.01 -7.48
C CYS A 18 -9.80 -1.02 -7.19
N THR A 19 -11.05 -1.43 -7.42
CA THR A 19 -12.24 -0.64 -7.12
C THR A 19 -12.48 -0.49 -5.62
N GLU A 20 -11.93 -1.41 -4.81
CA GLU A 20 -11.96 -1.37 -3.36
C GLU A 20 -10.62 -1.83 -2.79
N ILE A 21 -10.09 -1.04 -1.87
CA ILE A 21 -8.86 -1.27 -1.13
C ILE A 21 -9.14 -0.99 0.34
N LEU A 22 -8.68 -1.89 1.20
CA LEU A 22 -8.71 -1.77 2.65
C LEU A 22 -7.28 -1.90 3.18
N ILE A 23 -6.77 -0.86 3.85
CA ILE A 23 -5.44 -0.83 4.46
C ILE A 23 -5.62 -0.84 5.97
N TYR A 24 -5.02 -1.82 6.63
CA TYR A 24 -5.04 -1.98 8.08
C TYR A 24 -3.65 -1.81 8.66
N GLN A 25 -3.53 -1.01 9.71
CA GLN A 25 -2.32 -0.92 10.51
C GLN A 25 -2.48 -1.65 11.84
N ASN A 26 -1.42 -2.29 12.30
CA ASN A 26 -1.35 -2.82 13.67
C ASN A 26 -1.46 -1.64 14.65
N LYS A 27 -2.47 -1.63 15.53
CA LYS A 27 -2.99 -0.48 16.34
C LYS A 27 -4.17 0.30 15.75
N GLY A 28 -4.73 -0.18 14.64
CA GLY A 28 -6.15 0.00 14.33
C GLY A 28 -6.52 1.10 13.35
N MET A 29 -5.56 1.79 12.72
CA MET A 29 -5.89 2.66 11.59
C MET A 29 -6.45 1.80 10.45
N CYS A 30 -7.60 2.21 9.92
CA CYS A 30 -8.22 1.57 8.76
C CYS A 30 -8.50 2.63 7.69
N LEU A 31 -7.96 2.42 6.50
CA LEU A 31 -8.19 3.27 5.34
C LEU A 31 -8.96 2.48 4.28
N LYS A 32 -10.02 3.06 3.75
CA LYS A 32 -10.81 2.50 2.66
C LYS A 32 -10.82 3.44 1.47
N GLY A 33 -10.65 2.89 0.29
CA GLY A 33 -10.64 3.66 -0.94
C GLY A 33 -10.52 2.80 -2.18
N TYR A 34 -9.97 3.38 -3.23
CA TYR A 34 -9.70 2.73 -4.50
C TYR A 34 -8.29 3.07 -4.96
N GLY A 35 -7.79 2.35 -5.95
CA GLY A 35 -6.41 2.57 -6.36
C GLY A 35 -5.91 1.62 -7.42
N LYS A 36 -4.59 1.64 -7.60
CA LYS A 36 -3.89 0.80 -8.55
C LYS A 36 -2.67 0.16 -7.90
N ILE A 37 -2.54 -1.15 -8.04
CA ILE A 37 -1.31 -1.86 -7.72
C ILE A 37 -0.47 -1.92 -8.98
N LYS A 38 0.78 -1.47 -8.91
CA LYS A 38 1.68 -1.40 -10.05
C LYS A 38 3.06 -1.96 -9.70
N ILE A 39 3.77 -2.43 -10.72
CA ILE A 39 5.17 -2.85 -10.62
C ILE A 39 6.01 -1.91 -11.48
N ASN A 40 7.15 -1.41 -10.96
CA ASN A 40 8.06 -0.59 -11.75
C ASN A 40 9.12 -1.44 -12.47
N SER A 41 9.95 -0.80 -13.29
CA SER A 41 11.01 -1.47 -14.06
C SER A 41 12.07 -2.19 -13.20
N VAL A 42 12.23 -1.80 -11.93
CA VAL A 42 13.14 -2.46 -10.98
C VAL A 42 12.46 -3.57 -10.16
N GLY A 43 11.14 -3.77 -10.32
CA GLY A 43 10.38 -4.84 -9.66
C GLY A 43 9.73 -4.44 -8.34
N THR A 44 9.78 -3.16 -7.96
CA THR A 44 9.09 -2.66 -6.77
C THR A 44 7.58 -2.64 -7.01
N ILE A 45 6.83 -3.23 -6.08
CA ILE A 45 5.37 -3.14 -6.04
C ILE A 45 5.00 -1.87 -5.28
N TYR A 46 4.13 -1.05 -5.85
CA TYR A 46 3.58 0.14 -5.21
C TYR A 46 2.06 0.17 -5.35
N LEU A 47 1.43 0.85 -4.39
CA LEU A 47 0.00 1.08 -4.36
C LEU A 47 -0.27 2.58 -4.51
N ASP A 48 -0.83 2.97 -5.65
CA ASP A 48 -1.44 4.29 -5.82
C ASP A 48 -2.81 4.25 -5.15
N PHE A 49 -2.96 4.89 -4.00
CA PHE A 49 -4.17 4.83 -3.18
C PHE A 49 -4.87 6.18 -3.10
N ILE A 50 -6.16 6.20 -3.43
CA ILE A 50 -7.03 7.35 -3.17
C ILE A 50 -7.96 6.96 -2.01
N CYS A 51 -7.70 7.56 -0.86
CA CYS A 51 -8.49 7.36 0.35
C CYS A 51 -9.87 8.01 0.22
N GLN A 52 -10.94 7.26 0.49
CA GLN A 52 -12.31 7.78 0.54
C GLN A 52 -12.82 7.91 1.98
N SER A 53 -12.38 7.01 2.86
CA SER A 53 -12.74 7.05 4.28
C SER A 53 -11.59 6.52 5.12
N ALA A 54 -11.46 7.09 6.32
CA ALA A 54 -10.44 6.73 7.27
C ALA A 54 -11.06 6.60 8.67
N TYR A 55 -10.64 5.58 9.41
CA TYR A 55 -11.10 5.29 10.75
C TYR A 55 -9.91 5.15 11.67
N ASN A 56 -10.06 5.62 12.91
CA ASN A 56 -9.05 5.50 13.96
C ASN A 56 -7.68 6.05 13.49
N LEU A 57 -7.73 7.22 12.83
CA LEU A 57 -6.52 7.98 12.48
C LEU A 57 -5.80 8.37 13.77
N PRO A 58 -4.46 8.29 13.82
CA PRO A 58 -3.73 8.78 14.97
C PRO A 58 -4.07 10.26 15.19
N GLU A 59 -4.42 10.61 16.43
CA GLU A 59 -4.67 12.00 16.81
C GLU A 59 -3.39 12.81 16.54
N ILE A 60 -3.50 13.74 15.58
CA ILE A 60 -2.41 14.66 15.28
C ILE A 60 -2.46 15.75 16.34
N GLU A 61 -1.75 15.56 17.46
CA GLU A 61 -1.45 16.67 18.35
C GLU A 61 -0.55 17.65 17.57
N PHE A 62 -0.98 18.91 17.48
CA PHE A 62 -0.46 19.97 16.59
C PHE A 62 1.07 20.25 16.63
N PHE A 63 1.84 19.58 17.51
CA PHE A 63 3.30 19.67 17.64
C PHE A 63 4.01 18.32 17.81
N SER A 64 3.28 17.21 17.75
CA SER A 64 3.80 15.86 17.87
C SER A 64 3.06 14.96 16.88
N THR A 65 3.51 14.93 15.62
CA THR A 65 3.18 13.80 14.77
C THR A 65 3.89 12.58 15.34
N LYS A 66 3.22 11.86 16.26
CA LYS A 66 3.53 10.46 16.50
C LYS A 66 3.14 9.71 15.23
N TYR A 67 4.05 9.72 14.26
CA TYR A 67 4.03 8.72 13.21
C TYR A 67 3.93 7.37 13.91
N PRO A 68 3.05 6.46 13.43
CA PRO A 68 3.02 5.13 13.97
C PRO A 68 4.45 4.60 13.96
N LYS A 69 4.89 4.06 15.12
CA LYS A 69 6.22 3.41 15.22
C LYS A 69 6.37 2.52 14.00
N ASN A 70 7.52 2.61 13.35
CA ASN A 70 7.85 1.78 12.22
C ASN A 70 7.67 0.32 12.64
N ASP A 71 6.50 -0.25 12.32
CA ASP A 71 6.13 -1.62 12.66
C ASP A 71 6.67 -2.59 11.59
N LEU A 72 7.57 -2.12 10.69
CA LEU A 72 8.37 -2.99 9.85
C LEU A 72 9.21 -3.90 10.76
N ILE A 73 9.01 -5.20 10.62
CA ILE A 73 9.84 -6.21 11.26
C ILE A 73 11.27 -6.11 10.72
N ALA A 74 12.26 -6.56 11.50
CA ALA A 74 13.68 -6.32 11.22
C ALA A 74 14.10 -6.78 9.82
N GLU A 75 13.44 -7.79 9.24
CA GLU A 75 13.69 -8.29 7.89
C GLU A 75 13.25 -7.34 6.77
N GLN A 76 12.44 -6.32 7.07
CA GLN A 76 11.87 -5.36 6.11
C GLN A 76 12.62 -4.02 6.09
N VAL A 77 13.62 -3.84 6.95
CA VAL A 77 14.54 -2.71 6.89
C VAL A 77 15.62 -3.06 5.87
N LEU A 78 15.55 -2.47 4.68
CA LEU A 78 16.63 -2.57 3.70
C LEU A 78 17.92 -2.02 4.32
N ILE A 79 18.95 -2.88 4.39
CA ILE A 79 20.33 -2.53 4.73
C ILE A 79 20.94 -1.72 3.60
#